data_AF-A0AAJ0UCA8-F1
#
_entry.id   AF-A0AAJ0UCA8-F1
#
_cell.length_a   1.000
_cell.length_b   1.000
_cell.length_c   1.000
_cell.angle_alpha   90.00
_cell.angle_beta   90.00
_cell.angle_gamma   90.00
#
_symmetry.space_group_name_H-M   'P 1'
#
loop_
_entity.id
_entity.type
_entity.pdbx_description
1 polymer ?
#
loop_
_entity_poly.entity_id
_entity_poly.type
_entity_poly.pdbx_seq_one_letter_code
_entity_poly.pdbx_strand_id
1 'polypeptide(L)'
;MVGVPVDAKSAAVRFDGLWFAGLLSNKQRKDATHHLRRMVHGLGRSIIDLERRARESARRAGKTFCQTPTARLHGARYPGPLFHSRCG
;
A
#
# COMPACT_ATOMS: atom_id res chain seq x y z
N MET A 1 8.14 -8.05 26.13
CA MET A 1 7.13 -7.59 25.15
C MET A 1 7.62 -7.96 23.76
N VAL A 2 7.04 -8.98 23.11
CA VAL A 2 7.42 -9.35 21.73
C VAL A 2 6.78 -8.35 20.79
N GLY A 3 7.56 -7.42 20.23
CA GLY A 3 7.07 -6.41 19.31
C GLY A 3 6.40 -7.07 18.11
N VAL A 4 5.12 -6.78 17.87
CA VAL A 4 4.38 -7.28 16.70
C VAL A 4 5.06 -6.75 15.44
N PRO A 5 5.30 -7.58 14.41
CA PRO A 5 5.90 -7.08 13.18
C PRO A 5 4.91 -6.11 12.50
N VAL A 6 5.31 -4.85 12.35
CA VAL A 6 4.52 -3.79 11.70
C VAL A 6 4.57 -3.90 10.18
N ASP A 7 5.51 -4.66 9.64
CA ASP A 7 5.71 -4.86 8.21
C ASP A 7 5.66 -6.36 7.84
N ALA A 8 5.07 -6.65 6.67
CA ALA A 8 4.89 -8.01 6.19
C ALA A 8 6.22 -8.74 5.92
N LYS A 9 7.30 -8.01 5.63
CA LYS A 9 8.60 -8.60 5.35
C LYS A 9 9.24 -9.17 6.62
N SER A 10 9.30 -8.39 7.69
CA SER A 10 9.81 -8.83 9.00
C SER A 10 8.91 -9.89 9.62
N ALA A 11 7.60 -9.87 9.39
CA ALA A 11 6.72 -10.95 9.80
C ALA A 11 7.09 -12.28 9.13
N ALA A 12 7.32 -12.28 7.81
CA ALA A 12 7.75 -13.47 7.08
C ALA A 12 9.10 -14.01 7.59
N VAL A 13 10.10 -13.13 7.81
CA VAL A 13 11.41 -13.55 8.34
C VAL A 13 11.29 -14.19 9.73
N ARG A 14 10.36 -13.74 10.57
CA ARG A 14 10.14 -14.35 11.90
C ARG A 14 9.47 -15.71 11.81
N PHE A 15 8.49 -15.91 10.92
CA PHE A 15 7.92 -17.23 10.67
C PHE A 15 8.99 -18.20 10.16
N ASP A 16 9.91 -17.71 9.34
CA ASP A 16 11.03 -18.49 8.84
C ASP A 16 11.97 -18.89 9.99
N GLY A 17 12.34 -17.94 10.85
CA GLY A 17 13.17 -18.21 12.02
C GLY A 17 12.52 -19.20 13.00
N LEU A 18 11.23 -19.06 13.28
CA LEU A 18 10.48 -19.98 14.14
C LEU A 18 10.36 -21.38 13.54
N TRP A 19 10.25 -21.49 12.21
CA TRP A 19 10.29 -22.79 11.52
C TRP A 19 11.67 -23.43 11.60
N PHE A 20 12.75 -22.67 11.38
CA PHE A 20 14.12 -23.17 11.52
C PHE A 20 14.44 -23.59 12.96
N ALA A 21 13.88 -22.89 13.96
CA ALA A 21 13.98 -23.26 15.37
C ALA A 21 13.12 -24.50 15.75
N GLY A 22 12.35 -25.06 14.81
CA GLY A 22 11.48 -26.22 15.05
C GLY A 22 10.20 -25.92 15.82
N LEU A 23 9.91 -24.63 16.09
CA LEU A 23 8.74 -24.19 16.86
C LEU A 23 7.46 -24.10 16.04
N LEU A 24 7.60 -24.01 14.71
CA LEU A 24 6.49 -24.00 13.77
C LEU A 24 6.60 -25.20 12.82
N SER A 25 5.49 -25.90 12.58
CA SER A 25 5.42 -26.88 11.51
C SER A 25 5.45 -26.21 10.14
N ASN A 26 5.98 -26.92 9.12
CA ASN A 26 6.00 -26.43 7.74
C ASN A 26 4.60 -26.04 7.23
N LYS A 27 3.56 -26.75 7.67
CA LYS A 27 2.16 -26.41 7.33
C LYS A 27 1.76 -25.07 7.93
N GLN A 28 2.06 -24.85 9.21
CA GLN A 28 1.73 -23.61 9.90
C GLN A 28 2.48 -22.42 9.31
N ARG A 29 3.76 -22.59 8.94
CA ARG A 29 4.54 -21.58 8.20
C ARG A 29 3.86 -21.18 6.88
N LYS A 30 3.47 -22.18 6.07
CA LYS A 30 2.79 -21.94 4.78
C LYS A 30 1.46 -21.22 4.97
N ASP A 31 0.64 -21.66 5.91
CA ASP A 31 -0.66 -21.07 6.20
C ASP A 31 -0.51 -19.61 6.67
N ALA A 32 0.42 -19.33 7.58
CA ALA A 32 0.71 -17.97 8.06
C ALA A 32 1.21 -17.04 6.94
N THR A 33 2.10 -17.54 6.07
CA THR A 33 2.63 -16.77 4.93
C THR A 33 1.54 -16.46 3.91
N HIS A 34 0.67 -17.43 3.63
CA HIS A 34 -0.45 -17.26 2.71
C HIS A 34 -1.44 -16.21 3.24
N HIS A 35 -1.80 -16.29 4.53
CA HIS A 35 -2.68 -15.31 5.16
C HIS A 35 -2.10 -13.90 5.12
N LEU A 36 -0.81 -13.76 5.42
CA LEU A 36 -0.10 -12.48 5.35
C LEU A 36 -0.14 -11.86 3.95
N ARG A 37 0.13 -12.66 2.90
CA ARG A 37 0.00 -12.21 1.51
C ARG A 37 -1.41 -11.73 1.21
N ARG A 38 -2.43 -12.50 1.62
CA ARG A 38 -3.83 -12.14 1.41
C ARG A 38 -4.20 -10.81 2.07
N MET A 39 -3.72 -10.56 3.28
CA MET A 39 -3.95 -9.27 3.97
C MET A 39 -3.32 -8.11 3.21
N VAL A 40 -2.05 -8.23 2.78
CA VAL A 40 -1.36 -7.16 2.02
C VAL A 40 -2.08 -6.86 0.70
N HIS A 41 -2.49 -7.90 -0.04
CA HIS A 41 -3.25 -7.73 -1.28
C HIS A 41 -4.62 -7.09 -1.05
N GLY A 42 -5.33 -7.50 0.02
CA GLY A 42 -6.62 -6.92 0.40
C GLY A 42 -6.51 -5.44 0.77
N LEU A 43 -5.46 -5.07 1.51
CA LEU A 43 -5.18 -3.69 1.87
C LEU A 43 -4.89 -2.85 0.62
N GLY A 44 -4.02 -3.33 -0.27
CA GLY A 44 -3.70 -2.64 -1.53
C GLY A 44 -4.94 -2.39 -2.38
N ARG A 45 -5.84 -3.38 -2.49
CA ARG A 45 -7.11 -3.21 -3.22
C ARG A 45 -8.05 -2.19 -2.56
N SER A 46 -8.07 -2.16 -1.24
CA SER A 46 -8.90 -1.20 -0.48
C SER A 46 -8.39 0.24 -0.65
N ILE A 47 -7.07 0.44 -0.71
CA ILE A 47 -6.45 1.75 -0.97
C ILE A 47 -6.82 2.24 -2.38
N ILE A 48 -6.70 1.37 -3.40
CA ILE A 48 -7.08 1.71 -4.78
C ILE A 48 -8.57 2.07 -4.86
N ASP A 49 -9.43 1.33 -4.18
CA ASP A 49 -10.86 1.63 -4.16
C ASP A 49 -11.16 2.95 -3.46
N LEU A 50 -10.47 3.25 -2.36
CA LEU A 50 -10.57 4.54 -1.68
C LEU A 50 -10.12 5.69 -2.58
N GLU A 51 -9.01 5.53 -3.30
CA GLU A 51 -8.53 6.51 -4.27
C GLU A 51 -9.57 6.75 -5.38
N ARG A 52 -10.16 5.68 -5.92
CA ARG A 52 -11.21 5.78 -6.93
C ARG A 52 -12.42 6.55 -6.42
N ARG A 53 -12.90 6.24 -5.20
CA ARG A 53 -14.02 6.95 -4.57
C ARG A 53 -13.69 8.42 -4.30
N ALA A 54 -12.46 8.72 -3.88
CA ALA A 54 -12.00 10.09 -3.68
C ALA A 54 -12.01 10.88 -5.01
N ARG A 55 -11.56 10.27 -6.12
CA ARG A 55 -11.62 10.86 -7.46
C ARG A 55 -13.07 11.11 -7.91
N GLU A 56 -13.97 10.16 -7.72
CA GLU A 56 -15.40 10.32 -8.03
C GLU A 56 -16.06 11.41 -7.19
N SER A 57 -15.77 11.45 -5.89
CA SER A 57 -16.27 12.49 -4.99
C SER A 57 -15.77 13.88 -5.40
N ALA A 58 -14.50 14.01 -5.79
CA ALA A 58 -13.94 15.26 -6.29
C ALA A 58 -14.63 15.72 -7.59
N ARG A 59 -14.87 14.78 -8.53
CA ARG A 59 -15.63 15.05 -9.76
C ARG A 59 -17.04 15.57 -9.48
N ARG A 60 -17.75 14.95 -8.54
CA ARG A 60 -19.11 15.38 -8.15
C ARG A 60 -19.13 16.75 -7.49
N ALA A 61 -18.09 17.07 -6.72
CA ALA A 61 -17.96 18.36 -6.04
C ALA A 61 -17.60 19.53 -6.98
N GLY A 62 -17.59 19.33 -8.31
CA GLY A 62 -17.20 20.35 -9.28
C GLY A 62 -15.72 20.74 -9.21
N LYS A 63 -14.93 20.05 -8.37
CA LYS A 63 -13.48 20.18 -8.32
C LYS A 63 -12.92 19.40 -9.51
N THR A 64 -12.98 20.01 -10.69
CA THR A 64 -12.15 19.57 -11.82
C THR A 64 -10.73 19.55 -11.29
N PHE A 65 -10.17 18.35 -11.19
CA PHE A 65 -8.80 18.18 -10.76
C PHE A 65 -7.96 18.96 -11.77
N CYS A 66 -7.48 20.16 -11.40
CA CYS A 66 -6.36 20.79 -12.06
C CYS A 66 -5.21 19.78 -11.89
N GLN A 67 -5.10 18.86 -12.85
CA GLN A 67 -4.06 17.84 -12.90
C GLN A 67 -2.76 18.60 -13.14
N THR A 68 -2.08 19.03 -12.07
CA THR A 68 -0.64 18.97 -12.15
C THR A 68 -0.30 17.50 -12.33
N PRO A 69 0.38 17.11 -13.42
CA PRO A 69 0.71 15.72 -13.70
C PRO A 69 1.85 15.30 -12.76
N THR A 70 1.58 15.13 -11.47
CA THR A 70 2.57 14.67 -10.48
C THR A 70 2.47 13.19 -10.16
N ALA A 71 1.88 12.40 -11.05
CA ALA A 71 1.92 10.94 -10.93
C ALA A 71 1.99 10.26 -12.30
N ARG A 72 2.80 10.80 -13.23
CA ARG A 72 3.36 9.96 -14.30
C ARG A 72 4.59 9.27 -13.71
N LEU A 73 4.38 8.20 -12.93
CA LEU A 73 5.44 7.29 -12.47
C LEU A 73 5.97 6.45 -13.64
N HIS A 74 6.41 7.14 -14.69
CA HIS A 74 7.26 6.67 -15.79
C HIS A 74 8.24 7.82 -16.09
N GLY A 75 9.32 7.89 -15.29
CA GLY A 75 10.60 8.43 -15.74
C GLY A 75 10.74 9.93 -16.06
N ALA A 76 9.91 10.85 -15.55
CA ALA A 76 10.11 12.28 -15.78
C ALA A 76 10.51 13.03 -14.50
N ARG A 77 11.71 13.61 -14.55
CA ARG A 77 12.32 14.54 -13.59
C ARG A 77 11.36 15.68 -13.22
N TYR A 78 11.06 15.87 -11.94
CA TYR A 78 10.32 17.03 -11.42
C TYR A 78 11.23 18.25 -11.29
N PRO A 79 10.96 19.38 -11.98
CA PRO A 79 11.10 20.69 -11.38
C PRO A 79 9.78 21.00 -10.65
N GLY A 80 9.84 21.30 -9.36
CA GLY A 80 8.66 21.57 -8.52
C GLY A 80 7.87 22.78 -9.02
N PRO A 81 6.54 22.86 -8.80
CA PRO A 81 5.79 24.02 -9.22
C PRO A 81 5.68 25.05 -8.08
N LEU A 82 6.12 26.25 -8.41
CA LEU A 82 5.59 27.50 -7.87
C LEU A 82 4.06 27.45 -7.93
N PHE A 83 3.44 27.77 -6.79
CA PHE A 83 2.03 28.05 -6.67
C PHE A 83 1.58 29.04 -7.76
N HIS A 84 0.68 28.61 -8.64
CA HIS A 84 -0.27 29.54 -9.24
C HIS A 84 -1.65 28.91 -9.31
N SER A 85 -2.48 29.39 -8.38
CA SER A 85 -3.92 29.26 -8.37
C SER A 85 -4.52 29.80 -9.67
N ARG A 86 -5.29 28.95 -10.37
CA ARG A 86 -6.58 29.29 -10.98
C ARG A 86 -7.17 28.02 -11.60
N CYS A 87 -8.03 27.36 -10.85
CA CYS A 87 -9.14 26.62 -11.44
C CYS A 87 -10.28 27.66 -11.52
N GLY A 88 -10.76 27.94 -12.73
CA GLY A 88 -11.83 28.92 -12.99
C GLY A 88 -13.18 28.48 -12.45
#